data_AF-A0A3D8K2D4-F1
#
_entry.id   AF-A0A3D8K2D4-F1
#
_cell.length_a   1.000
_cell.length_b   1.000
_cell.length_c   1.000
_cell.angle_alpha   90.00
_cell.angle_beta   90.00
_cell.angle_gamma   90.00
#
_symmetry.space_group_name_H-M   'P 1'
#
loop_
_entity.id
_entity.type
_entity.pdbx_description
1 polymer ?
#
loop_
_entity_poly.entity_id
_entity_poly.type
_entity_poly.pdbx_seq_one_letter_code
_entity_poly.pdbx_strand_id
1 'polypeptide(L)'
;MTERRFNLVVPLAHEATAMRNEDTDRQRAARSSAVSRLSDRPGDVDSTMVPPTRGIRTSTTATRTTTTRARRSAPWSSADRNEEQDGFSGAELVTAYHDCRRTKRNTVSALAFEVDLERNLMRLHEELASGAYRPGPSRCFVITRPKPREVWAAGFPDRVVQHMVYNRIGARFERTFIADSCACIKGRGTLYAAQRLESKVRSITQNWSRPAFYLKCDLANFFVSIKKPLLLELFLEKIDEPFWRWLTEIVLMHDPRGDFTYLGDPGLMALVPPHKRLLEQPASLGLPIGNLISQFGANVLLNVLDQFVKHELLVRHYIRYVDDFLFLDESPRRLNEILAEVTAFLPRHLGVHLNPRKTILQPIERGIDFVGQVIKPWHRSTRKRTRNDALRRVRETEPADLMQVANSYFGLMRQASASHNDRARLANVIRSLGRSVDFNLTKTFRGKA
;
A
#
# COMPACT_ATOMS: atom_id res chain seq x y z
N MET A 1 32.13 -18.80 -7.95
CA MET A 1 31.52 -17.47 -7.70
C MET A 1 30.34 -17.66 -6.77
N THR A 2 30.28 -16.96 -5.64
CA THR A 2 29.30 -17.20 -4.57
C THR A 2 27.97 -16.51 -4.84
N GLU A 3 26.90 -17.28 -5.00
CA GLU A 3 25.53 -16.78 -5.15
C GLU A 3 25.08 -16.03 -3.88
N ARG A 4 24.93 -14.70 -3.97
CA ARG A 4 24.28 -13.92 -2.93
C ARG A 4 22.77 -14.15 -3.00
N ARG A 5 22.25 -15.08 -2.18
CA ARG A 5 20.81 -15.27 -1.94
C ARG A 5 20.21 -14.05 -1.23
N PHE A 6 19.94 -12.99 -1.98
CA PHE A 6 19.11 -11.89 -1.51
C PHE A 6 17.68 -12.40 -1.27
N ASN A 7 17.30 -12.51 0.01
CA ASN A 7 15.93 -12.79 0.43
C ASN A 7 15.02 -11.59 0.12
N LEU A 8 14.68 -11.44 -1.16
CA LEU A 8 13.62 -10.58 -1.66
C LEU A 8 12.27 -11.12 -1.16
N VAL A 9 11.91 -10.76 0.07
CA VAL A 9 10.60 -10.21 0.49
C VAL A 9 10.70 -9.89 1.98
N VAL A 10 10.92 -8.61 2.27
CA VAL A 10 10.60 -8.02 3.57
C VAL A 10 9.09 -8.19 3.78
N PRO A 11 8.60 -8.72 4.92
CA PRO A 11 7.16 -8.77 5.17
C PRO A 11 6.60 -7.35 5.09
N LEU A 12 5.51 -7.17 4.32
CA LEU A 12 4.81 -5.90 4.05
C LEU A 12 5.19 -4.80 5.04
N ALA A 13 6.02 -3.86 4.58
CA ALA A 13 6.59 -2.86 5.45
C ALA A 13 5.49 -2.00 6.04
N HIS A 14 5.22 -2.20 7.34
CA HIS A 14 4.81 -1.09 8.19
C HIS A 14 6.02 -0.17 8.31
N GLU A 15 6.20 0.69 7.31
CA GLU A 15 7.03 1.88 7.50
C GLU A 15 6.41 2.65 8.66
N ALA A 16 7.16 2.72 9.75
CA ALA A 16 6.81 3.54 10.88
C ALA A 16 6.72 4.99 10.37
N THR A 17 5.62 5.67 10.71
CA THR A 17 5.42 7.09 10.43
C THR A 17 6.43 7.93 11.22
N ALA A 18 7.66 7.98 10.72
CA ALA A 18 8.69 8.92 11.12
C ALA A 18 8.62 10.12 10.15
N MET A 19 7.52 10.86 10.24
CA MET A 19 7.53 12.25 9.80
C MET A 19 8.62 12.95 10.60
N ARG A 20 9.44 13.77 9.93
CA ARG A 20 10.32 14.69 10.63
C ARG A 20 9.42 15.66 11.43
N ASN A 21 9.76 15.90 12.70
CA ASN A 21 9.30 17.12 13.33
C ASN A 21 9.99 18.26 12.59
N GLU A 22 9.22 19.18 12.03
CA GLU A 22 9.69 20.55 11.87
C GLU A 22 9.36 21.23 13.19
N ASP A 23 10.40 21.46 14.00
CA ASP A 23 10.33 22.47 15.05
C ASP A 23 10.27 23.82 14.34
N THR A 24 9.13 24.51 14.45
CA THR A 24 9.01 25.92 14.12
C THR A 24 8.39 26.65 15.30
N ASP A 25 8.91 27.85 15.54
CA ASP A 25 8.92 28.47 16.86
C ASP A 25 7.55 28.91 17.39
N ARG A 26 7.47 29.06 18.72
CA ARG A 26 6.33 29.72 19.37
C ARG A 26 6.36 31.22 19.07
N GLN A 27 5.39 31.74 18.33
CA GLN A 27 4.93 33.13 18.53
C GLN A 27 3.41 33.23 18.66
N ARG A 28 2.98 34.21 19.48
CA ARG A 28 1.60 34.39 19.96
C ARG A 28 0.71 35.09 18.93
N ALA A 29 -0.60 34.98 19.15
CA ALA A 29 -1.65 35.55 18.32
C ALA A 29 -1.65 37.09 18.24
N ALA A 30 -2.09 37.60 17.09
CA ALA A 30 -2.67 38.93 16.90
C ALA A 30 -3.86 38.84 15.92
N ARG A 31 -4.69 39.90 15.87
CA ARG A 31 -6.07 39.85 15.34
C ARG A 31 -6.20 40.21 13.85
N SER A 32 -7.39 39.89 13.32
CA SER A 32 -7.95 40.29 12.03
C SER A 32 -7.97 41.82 11.80
N SER A 33 -7.67 42.23 10.56
CA SER A 33 -8.33 43.35 9.88
C SER A 33 -8.27 43.15 8.37
N ALA A 34 -9.36 43.51 7.67
CA ALA A 34 -9.41 43.55 6.21
C ALA A 34 -8.95 44.93 5.68
N VAL A 35 -8.56 45.02 4.39
CA VAL A 35 -8.89 46.11 3.43
C VAL A 35 -8.25 45.81 2.05
N SER A 36 -8.71 46.53 1.03
CA SER A 36 -8.76 46.18 -0.40
C SER A 36 -7.47 46.35 -1.25
N ARG A 37 -7.60 45.92 -2.52
CA ARG A 37 -6.65 45.96 -3.65
C ARG A 37 -6.24 47.38 -4.07
N LEU A 38 -5.08 47.46 -4.76
CA LEU A 38 -4.84 48.39 -5.87
C LEU A 38 -3.82 47.79 -6.85
N SER A 39 -3.93 48.12 -8.13
CA SER A 39 -2.94 47.80 -9.18
C SER A 39 -2.21 49.08 -9.61
N ASP A 40 -0.97 48.96 -10.09
CA ASP A 40 -0.60 49.31 -11.47
C ASP A 40 0.93 49.19 -11.70
N ARG A 41 1.30 49.09 -12.98
CA ARG A 41 2.66 49.00 -13.57
C ARG A 41 2.89 50.26 -14.44
N PRO A 42 4.05 50.46 -15.11
CA PRO A 42 5.42 49.96 -14.91
C PRO A 42 6.45 51.12 -14.87
N GLY A 43 7.76 50.83 -14.93
CA GLY A 43 8.81 51.81 -15.23
C GLY A 43 10.03 51.15 -15.87
N ASP A 44 10.36 51.54 -17.10
CA ASP A 44 11.56 51.11 -17.85
C ASP A 44 12.83 51.83 -17.37
N VAL A 45 14.00 51.32 -17.79
CA VAL A 45 15.28 52.04 -17.71
C VAL A 45 15.99 51.98 -19.06
N ASP A 46 16.08 53.14 -19.71
CA ASP A 46 16.73 53.36 -21.00
C ASP A 46 18.28 53.37 -20.88
N SER A 47 18.96 53.01 -21.97
CA SER A 47 20.30 53.50 -22.31
C SER A 47 20.59 53.32 -23.80
N THR A 48 21.10 54.36 -24.46
CA THR A 48 20.92 54.59 -25.90
C THR A 48 22.24 54.88 -26.65
N MET A 49 22.26 54.61 -27.97
CA MET A 49 23.18 55.16 -29.01
C MET A 49 24.64 54.61 -29.07
N VAL A 50 25.34 54.49 -30.22
CA VAL A 50 25.06 54.64 -31.68
C VAL A 50 26.14 53.89 -32.54
N PRO A 51 25.91 53.51 -33.83
CA PRO A 51 26.87 52.78 -34.71
C PRO A 51 27.74 53.68 -35.63
N PRO A 52 28.69 53.13 -36.41
CA PRO A 52 28.52 53.07 -37.89
C PRO A 52 29.20 51.88 -38.64
N THR A 53 29.02 51.82 -39.97
CA THR A 53 29.60 50.82 -40.91
C THR A 53 30.81 51.43 -41.70
N ARG A 54 31.58 50.80 -42.62
CA ARG A 54 31.51 49.54 -43.42
C ARG A 54 32.92 49.28 -44.06
N GLY A 55 33.30 48.05 -44.47
CA GLY A 55 34.40 47.89 -45.48
C GLY A 55 35.30 46.63 -45.52
N ILE A 56 34.90 45.62 -46.32
CA ILE A 56 35.71 44.77 -47.26
C ILE A 56 37.23 44.51 -46.97
N ARG A 57 37.64 43.23 -46.78
CA ARG A 57 38.28 42.39 -47.84
C ARG A 57 38.45 40.90 -47.43
N THR A 58 38.65 40.06 -48.45
CA THR A 58 38.66 38.60 -48.51
C THR A 58 39.89 37.90 -47.89
N SER A 59 39.71 36.68 -47.36
CA SER A 59 40.56 35.52 -47.69
C SER A 59 39.89 34.19 -47.29
N THR A 60 40.19 33.15 -48.06
CA THR A 60 39.43 31.89 -48.13
C THR A 60 40.13 30.76 -47.37
N THR A 61 39.40 30.02 -46.53
CA THR A 61 39.78 28.64 -46.14
C THR A 61 38.54 27.75 -46.17
N ALA A 62 38.53 26.76 -47.06
CA ALA A 62 37.39 25.87 -47.27
C ALA A 62 37.43 24.68 -46.31
N THR A 63 36.66 24.72 -45.23
CA THR A 63 36.41 23.54 -44.39
C THR A 63 35.26 22.74 -44.99
N ARG A 64 35.56 21.50 -45.41
CA ARG A 64 34.65 20.61 -46.15
C ARG A 64 33.59 20.00 -45.20
N THR A 65 32.52 20.75 -44.91
CA THR A 65 31.40 20.24 -44.11
C THR A 65 30.62 19.18 -44.90
N THR A 66 30.73 17.92 -44.51
CA THR A 66 29.87 16.84 -44.98
C THR A 66 28.46 17.02 -44.42
N THR A 67 27.55 17.53 -45.25
CA THR A 67 26.12 17.64 -44.91
C THR A 67 25.48 16.26 -44.83
N THR A 68 25.53 15.62 -43.65
CA THR A 68 24.71 14.44 -43.37
C THR A 68 23.25 14.85 -43.50
N ARG A 69 22.57 14.35 -44.54
CA ARG A 69 21.15 14.62 -44.81
C ARG A 69 20.33 14.26 -43.58
N ALA A 70 19.76 15.27 -42.91
CA ALA A 70 18.85 15.04 -41.80
C ALA A 70 17.76 14.06 -42.25
N ARG A 71 17.56 12.97 -41.50
CA ARG A 71 16.36 12.15 -41.66
C ARG A 71 15.17 13.09 -41.48
N ARG A 72 14.17 12.99 -42.36
CA ARG A 72 12.88 13.64 -42.14
C ARG A 72 12.31 13.12 -40.82
N SER A 73 12.44 13.89 -39.75
CA SER A 73 11.51 13.83 -38.64
C SER A 73 10.14 14.19 -39.23
N ALA A 74 9.24 13.22 -39.33
CA ALA A 74 7.84 13.55 -39.49
C ALA A 74 7.44 14.43 -38.28
N PRO A 75 6.65 15.49 -38.46
CA PRO A 75 6.05 16.18 -37.33
C PRO A 75 5.18 15.16 -36.59
N TRP A 76 5.61 14.73 -35.41
CA TRP A 76 4.78 13.89 -34.55
C TRP A 76 3.59 14.75 -34.10
N SER A 77 2.40 14.16 -34.05
CA SER A 77 1.23 14.74 -33.40
C SER A 77 1.62 15.29 -32.02
N SER A 78 1.16 16.50 -31.66
CA SER A 78 1.34 17.01 -30.29
C SER A 78 0.72 16.02 -29.31
N ALA A 79 1.37 15.83 -28.15
CA ALA A 79 0.88 14.89 -27.13
C ALA A 79 -0.60 15.14 -26.75
N ASP A 80 -1.05 16.38 -26.85
CA ASP A 80 -2.40 16.82 -26.49
C ASP A 80 -3.49 16.39 -27.50
N ARG A 81 -3.14 15.98 -28.73
CA ARG A 81 -4.14 15.67 -29.79
C ARG A 81 -4.74 14.26 -29.71
N ASN A 82 -4.15 13.37 -28.92
CA ASN A 82 -4.57 11.97 -28.84
C ASN A 82 -5.46 11.65 -27.62
N GLU A 83 -5.51 12.52 -26.61
CA GLU A 83 -6.19 12.23 -25.34
C GLU A 83 -7.71 11.96 -25.51
N GLU A 84 -8.37 12.62 -26.47
CA GLU A 84 -9.80 12.39 -26.78
C GLU A 84 -10.08 11.07 -27.50
N GLN A 85 -9.09 10.46 -28.18
CA GLN A 85 -9.25 9.18 -28.87
C GLN A 85 -8.86 7.98 -28.00
N ASP A 86 -7.78 8.10 -27.22
CA ASP A 86 -7.22 6.98 -26.46
C ASP A 86 -7.89 6.80 -25.08
N GLY A 87 -8.57 7.84 -24.55
CA GLY A 87 -9.32 7.78 -23.28
C GLY A 87 -8.47 7.87 -22.00
N PHE A 88 -7.16 8.08 -22.15
CA PHE A 88 -6.17 8.36 -21.10
C PHE A 88 -5.04 9.22 -21.67
N SER A 89 -4.23 9.84 -20.80
CA SER A 89 -3.04 10.59 -21.24
C SER A 89 -1.73 9.86 -21.01
N GLY A 90 -0.72 10.16 -21.84
CA GLY A 90 0.66 9.70 -21.60
C GLY A 90 1.21 10.15 -20.23
N ALA A 91 0.73 11.29 -19.71
CA ALA A 91 1.09 11.79 -18.39
C ALA A 91 0.52 10.91 -17.24
N GLU A 92 -0.68 10.34 -17.39
CA GLU A 92 -1.24 9.38 -16.42
C GLU A 92 -0.37 8.10 -16.35
N LEU A 93 0.09 7.59 -17.49
CA LEU A 93 0.99 6.42 -17.55
C LEU A 93 2.35 6.70 -16.89
N VAL A 94 2.98 7.85 -17.20
CA VAL A 94 4.25 8.26 -16.58
C VAL A 94 4.10 8.45 -15.08
N THR A 95 3.00 9.05 -14.62
CA THR A 95 2.69 9.21 -13.18
C THR A 95 2.58 7.86 -12.48
N ALA A 96 1.84 6.92 -13.08
CA ALA A 96 1.72 5.56 -12.56
C ALA A 96 3.06 4.81 -12.45
N TYR A 97 3.97 5.04 -13.41
CA TYR A 97 5.34 4.51 -13.36
C TYR A 97 6.13 5.09 -12.16
N HIS A 98 6.04 6.41 -11.94
CA HIS A 98 6.68 7.06 -10.79
C HIS A 98 6.14 6.57 -9.44
N ASP A 99 4.83 6.32 -9.33
CA ASP A 99 4.24 5.73 -8.13
C ASP A 99 4.66 4.28 -7.90
N CYS A 100 4.68 3.45 -8.96
CA CYS A 100 5.08 2.05 -8.90
C CYS A 100 6.53 1.88 -8.39
N ARG A 101 7.45 2.74 -8.82
CA ARG A 101 8.88 2.68 -8.43
C ARG A 101 9.21 3.39 -7.12
N ARG A 102 8.32 4.22 -6.57
CA ARG A 102 8.63 5.22 -5.52
C ARG A 102 9.46 4.70 -4.34
N THR A 103 9.22 3.47 -3.88
CA THR A 103 10.00 2.79 -2.81
C THR A 103 10.72 1.52 -3.29
N LYS A 104 10.69 1.24 -4.59
CA LYS A 104 11.12 -0.04 -5.21
C LYS A 104 12.08 0.12 -6.40
N ARG A 105 12.56 1.34 -6.67
CA ARG A 105 13.52 1.66 -7.76
C ARG A 105 14.70 0.69 -7.85
N ASN A 106 15.30 0.34 -6.71
CA ASN A 106 16.49 -0.52 -6.66
C ASN A 106 16.17 -2.02 -6.72
N THR A 107 14.93 -2.42 -7.03
CA THR A 107 14.58 -3.84 -7.26
C THR A 107 15.01 -4.26 -8.66
N VAL A 108 15.47 -5.51 -8.83
CA VAL A 108 15.90 -6.06 -10.12
C VAL A 108 14.85 -5.85 -11.22
N SER A 109 13.56 -6.00 -10.91
CA SER A 109 12.47 -5.78 -11.87
C SER A 109 12.29 -4.32 -12.30
N ALA A 110 12.57 -3.37 -11.42
CA ALA A 110 12.47 -1.94 -11.73
C ALA A 110 13.71 -1.49 -12.53
N LEU A 111 14.90 -1.91 -12.10
CA LEU A 111 16.15 -1.64 -12.81
C LEU A 111 16.11 -2.21 -14.24
N ALA A 112 15.65 -3.44 -14.44
CA ALA A 112 15.53 -4.05 -15.77
C ALA A 112 14.56 -3.29 -16.70
N PHE A 113 13.48 -2.72 -16.16
CA PHE A 113 12.56 -1.86 -16.94
C PHE A 113 13.18 -0.49 -17.22
N GLU A 114 13.96 0.06 -16.28
CA GLU A 114 14.62 1.37 -16.39
C GLU A 114 15.78 1.41 -17.40
N VAL A 115 16.37 0.26 -17.79
CA VAL A 115 17.43 0.20 -18.84
C VAL A 115 16.92 0.80 -20.17
N ASP A 116 15.72 0.39 -20.60
CA ASP A 116 15.06 0.84 -21.83
C ASP A 116 13.78 1.62 -21.50
N LEU A 117 13.83 2.51 -20.50
CA LEU A 117 12.65 3.16 -19.91
C LEU A 117 11.69 3.76 -20.95
N GLU A 118 12.22 4.57 -21.86
CA GLU A 118 11.43 5.30 -22.87
C GLU A 118 10.72 4.32 -23.83
N ARG A 119 11.45 3.34 -24.37
CA ARG A 119 10.91 2.30 -25.26
C ARG A 119 9.85 1.45 -24.56
N ASN A 120 10.09 1.10 -23.30
CA ASN A 120 9.17 0.30 -22.50
C ASN A 120 7.87 1.05 -22.17
N LEU A 121 7.94 2.37 -21.94
CA LEU A 121 6.77 3.23 -21.73
C LEU A 121 6.01 3.50 -23.05
N MET A 122 6.71 3.79 -24.16
CA MET A 122 6.08 3.97 -25.46
C MET A 122 5.33 2.71 -25.92
N ARG A 123 5.97 1.53 -25.86
CA ARG A 123 5.31 0.26 -26.20
C ARG A 123 4.07 0.03 -25.33
N LEU A 124 4.16 0.28 -24.01
CA LEU A 124 3.03 0.11 -23.11
C LEU A 124 1.89 1.11 -23.40
N HIS A 125 2.21 2.34 -23.80
CA HIS A 125 1.21 3.32 -24.26
C HIS A 125 0.53 2.87 -25.56
N GLU A 126 1.29 2.43 -26.56
CA GLU A 126 0.77 1.89 -27.83
C GLU A 126 -0.12 0.65 -27.62
N GLU A 127 0.29 -0.28 -26.76
CA GLU A 127 -0.49 -1.46 -26.38
C GLU A 127 -1.82 -1.08 -25.68
N LEU A 128 -1.82 -0.05 -24.84
CA LEU A 128 -3.02 0.42 -24.15
C LEU A 128 -3.96 1.18 -25.09
N ALA A 129 -3.43 2.12 -25.89
CA ALA A 129 -4.20 2.92 -26.85
C ALA A 129 -4.87 2.05 -27.92
N SER A 130 -4.16 1.04 -28.44
CA SER A 130 -4.70 0.10 -29.43
C SER A 130 -5.62 -0.99 -28.86
N GLY A 131 -5.83 -1.05 -27.53
CA GLY A 131 -6.57 -2.14 -26.88
C GLY A 131 -5.89 -3.52 -26.91
N ALA A 132 -4.64 -3.58 -27.40
CA ALA A 132 -3.86 -4.82 -27.55
C ALA A 132 -3.26 -5.31 -26.22
N TYR A 133 -3.13 -4.45 -25.20
CA TYR A 133 -2.53 -4.78 -23.91
C TYR A 133 -3.15 -6.05 -23.28
N ARG A 134 -2.30 -6.98 -22.86
CA ARG A 134 -2.64 -8.16 -22.06
C ARG A 134 -1.62 -8.28 -20.92
N PRO A 135 -2.04 -8.53 -19.66
CA PRO A 135 -1.10 -8.67 -18.57
C PRO A 135 -0.14 -9.84 -18.78
N GLY A 136 1.15 -9.61 -18.51
CA GLY A 136 2.23 -10.57 -18.76
C GLY A 136 2.43 -11.63 -17.67
N PRO A 137 3.51 -12.44 -17.80
CA PRO A 137 3.81 -13.53 -16.88
C PRO A 137 3.97 -13.05 -15.43
N SER A 138 3.28 -13.74 -14.53
CA SER A 138 3.40 -13.50 -13.09
C SER A 138 4.59 -14.23 -12.46
N ARG A 139 4.94 -13.84 -11.23
CA ARG A 139 5.93 -14.51 -10.40
C ARG A 139 5.24 -15.09 -9.16
N CYS A 140 5.25 -16.40 -9.02
CA CYS A 140 4.72 -17.09 -7.85
C CYS A 140 5.86 -17.47 -6.89
N PHE A 141 5.69 -17.24 -5.60
CA PHE A 141 6.62 -17.69 -4.56
C PHE A 141 5.92 -17.83 -3.21
N VAL A 142 6.51 -18.61 -2.29
CA VAL A 142 5.95 -18.81 -0.95
C VAL A 142 6.72 -18.00 0.08
N ILE A 143 5.99 -17.23 0.90
CA ILE A 143 6.56 -16.61 2.11
C ILE A 143 6.07 -17.31 3.37
N THR A 144 7.02 -17.85 4.14
CA THR A 144 6.75 -18.72 5.29
C THR A 144 6.33 -17.99 6.56
N ARG A 145 6.50 -16.66 6.63
CA ARG A 145 6.34 -15.86 7.86
C ARG A 145 5.30 -14.73 7.70
N PRO A 146 4.47 -14.43 8.73
CA PRO A 146 4.29 -15.16 9.99
C PRO A 146 3.54 -16.49 9.84
N LYS A 147 2.94 -16.75 8.67
CA LYS A 147 2.40 -18.04 8.24
C LYS A 147 2.75 -18.24 6.75
N PRO A 148 2.92 -19.48 6.27
CA PRO A 148 3.02 -19.80 4.85
C PRO A 148 1.83 -19.21 4.08
N ARG A 149 2.15 -18.50 3.00
CA ARG A 149 1.20 -18.08 1.97
C ARG A 149 1.91 -17.99 0.63
N GLU A 150 1.18 -18.37 -0.40
CA GLU A 150 1.51 -18.10 -1.79
C GLU A 150 1.41 -16.59 -2.05
N VAL A 151 2.33 -16.07 -2.87
CA VAL A 151 2.40 -14.67 -3.27
C VAL A 151 2.56 -14.63 -4.79
N TRP A 152 1.70 -13.84 -5.41
CA TRP A 152 1.63 -13.61 -6.85
C TRP A 152 2.00 -12.16 -7.13
N ALA A 153 3.16 -11.95 -7.72
CA ALA A 153 3.65 -10.63 -8.11
C ALA A 153 3.66 -10.50 -9.63
N ALA A 154 2.81 -9.62 -10.17
CA ALA A 154 2.81 -9.33 -11.59
C ALA A 154 4.14 -8.68 -12.06
N GLY A 155 4.34 -8.66 -13.38
CA GLY A 155 5.47 -8.00 -14.03
C GLY A 155 5.61 -6.53 -13.64
N PHE A 156 6.75 -5.93 -13.96
CA PHE A 156 6.89 -4.48 -13.73
C PHE A 156 5.94 -3.65 -14.62
N PRO A 157 5.75 -3.95 -15.93
CA PRO A 157 4.76 -3.26 -16.76
C PRO A 157 3.34 -3.36 -16.19
N ASP A 158 2.88 -4.57 -15.85
CA ASP A 158 1.53 -4.79 -15.31
C ASP A 158 1.30 -4.05 -13.98
N ARG A 159 2.36 -3.88 -13.17
CA ARG A 159 2.29 -3.07 -11.95
C ARG A 159 2.17 -1.58 -12.24
N VAL A 160 2.79 -1.07 -13.31
CA VAL A 160 2.53 0.30 -13.78
C VAL A 160 1.06 0.44 -14.19
N VAL A 161 0.50 -0.51 -14.95
CA VAL A 161 -0.92 -0.50 -15.32
C VAL A 161 -1.86 -0.60 -14.11
N GLN A 162 -1.56 -1.45 -13.13
CA GLN A 162 -2.31 -1.50 -11.86
C GLN A 162 -2.28 -0.17 -11.10
N HIS A 163 -1.13 0.52 -11.10
CA HIS A 163 -1.01 1.86 -10.53
C HIS A 163 -1.82 2.89 -11.32
N MET A 164 -1.86 2.79 -12.66
CA MET A 164 -2.63 3.67 -13.53
C MET A 164 -4.14 3.55 -13.25
N VAL A 165 -4.67 2.32 -13.20
CA VAL A 165 -6.05 2.03 -12.81
C VAL A 165 -6.35 2.59 -11.41
N TYR A 166 -5.52 2.26 -10.41
CA TYR A 166 -5.72 2.73 -9.03
C TYR A 166 -5.68 4.26 -8.90
N ASN A 167 -4.74 4.93 -9.59
CA ASN A 167 -4.61 6.38 -9.55
C ASN A 167 -5.85 7.08 -10.13
N ARG A 168 -6.43 6.55 -11.21
CA ARG A 168 -7.67 7.07 -11.81
C ARG A 168 -8.89 6.89 -10.90
N ILE A 169 -9.13 5.67 -10.44
CA ILE A 169 -10.42 5.30 -9.84
C ILE A 169 -10.41 5.31 -8.30
N GLY A 170 -9.23 5.19 -7.68
CA GLY A 170 -9.06 4.92 -6.25
C GLY A 170 -9.83 5.90 -5.36
N ALA A 171 -9.71 7.19 -5.65
CA ALA A 171 -10.38 8.26 -4.93
C ALA A 171 -11.91 8.20 -4.97
N ARG A 172 -12.53 7.51 -5.95
CA ARG A 172 -14.00 7.33 -6.03
C ARG A 172 -14.51 6.39 -4.94
N PHE A 173 -13.80 5.29 -4.70
CA PHE A 173 -14.14 4.30 -3.67
C PHE A 173 -13.63 4.70 -2.29
N GLU A 174 -12.43 5.30 -2.19
CA GLU A 174 -11.91 5.74 -0.87
C GLU A 174 -12.81 6.79 -0.20
N ARG A 175 -13.60 7.56 -0.98
CA ARG A 175 -14.63 8.47 -0.50
C ARG A 175 -15.85 7.77 0.12
N THR A 176 -16.17 6.54 -0.29
CA THR A 176 -17.28 5.76 0.30
C THR A 176 -16.84 4.91 1.51
N PHE A 177 -15.53 4.68 1.66
CA PHE A 177 -14.99 3.91 2.78
C PHE A 177 -15.13 4.63 4.12
N ILE A 178 -15.85 3.99 5.05
CA ILE A 178 -16.01 4.49 6.42
C ILE A 178 -14.65 4.73 7.09
N ALA A 179 -14.56 5.72 7.98
CA ALA A 179 -13.32 6.05 8.69
C ALA A 179 -12.79 4.89 9.59
N ASP A 180 -13.63 3.91 9.88
CA ASP A 180 -13.30 2.71 10.64
C ASP A 180 -12.72 1.57 9.78
N SER A 181 -12.66 1.72 8.45
CA SER A 181 -11.88 0.86 7.56
C SER A 181 -10.45 1.39 7.48
N CYS A 182 -9.50 0.56 7.93
CA CYS A 182 -8.19 1.02 8.38
C CYS A 182 -6.97 0.39 7.66
N ALA A 183 -7.18 -0.44 6.64
CA ALA A 183 -6.10 -1.13 5.93
C ALA A 183 -5.97 -0.66 4.48
N CYS A 184 -4.77 -0.69 3.92
CA CYS A 184 -4.50 -0.41 2.49
C CYS A 184 -5.08 0.92 1.97
N ILE A 185 -5.24 1.92 2.84
CA ILE A 185 -5.70 3.28 2.52
C ILE A 185 -4.62 4.26 2.99
N LYS A 186 -4.30 5.28 2.19
CA LYS A 186 -3.21 6.24 2.51
C LYS A 186 -3.48 6.92 3.87
N GLY A 187 -2.48 6.91 4.75
CA GLY A 187 -2.59 7.46 6.12
C GLY A 187 -3.32 6.56 7.14
N ARG A 188 -4.03 5.50 6.70
CA ARG A 188 -4.68 4.53 7.59
C ARG A 188 -3.85 3.26 7.65
N GLY A 189 -3.02 3.16 8.69
CA GLY A 189 -2.17 1.99 8.97
C GLY A 189 -2.55 1.27 10.26
N THR A 190 -1.71 0.31 10.69
CA THR A 190 -1.95 -0.46 11.93
C THR A 190 -1.92 0.40 13.20
N LEU A 191 -1.08 1.44 13.27
CA LEU A 191 -1.12 2.41 14.38
C LEU A 191 -2.47 3.16 14.42
N TYR A 192 -2.96 3.64 13.27
CA TYR A 192 -4.27 4.31 13.14
C TYR A 192 -5.41 3.36 13.59
N ALA A 193 -5.40 2.12 13.11
CA ALA A 193 -6.38 1.10 13.50
C ALA A 193 -6.35 0.82 15.01
N ALA A 194 -5.16 0.69 15.60
CA ALA A 194 -4.98 0.44 17.03
C ALA A 194 -5.46 1.62 17.90
N GLN A 195 -5.14 2.85 17.50
CA GLN A 195 -5.59 4.08 18.18
C GLN A 195 -7.11 4.27 18.08
N ARG A 196 -7.72 3.96 16.92
CA ARG A 196 -9.18 4.03 16.76
C ARG A 196 -9.90 2.97 17.59
N LEU A 197 -9.39 1.75 17.64
CA LEU A 197 -9.95 0.71 18.51
C LEU A 197 -9.81 1.09 19.99
N GLU A 198 -8.66 1.61 20.41
CA GLU A 198 -8.44 2.11 21.78
C GLU A 198 -9.42 3.24 22.13
N SER A 199 -9.63 4.20 21.23
CA SER A 199 -10.62 5.28 21.39
C SER A 199 -12.06 4.73 21.53
N LYS A 200 -12.45 3.76 20.69
CA LYS A 200 -13.76 3.09 20.78
C LYS A 200 -13.93 2.32 22.09
N VAL A 201 -12.90 1.59 22.52
CA VAL A 201 -12.86 0.85 23.80
C VAL A 201 -13.03 1.81 24.97
N ARG A 202 -12.28 2.92 25.00
CA ARG A 202 -12.41 3.94 26.05
C ARG A 202 -13.77 4.62 26.02
N SER A 203 -14.35 4.86 24.84
CA SER A 203 -15.68 5.45 24.71
C SER A 203 -16.78 4.54 25.27
N ILE A 204 -16.81 3.26 24.90
CA ILE A 204 -17.87 2.34 25.36
C ILE A 204 -17.74 2.04 26.86
N THR A 205 -16.53 1.71 27.33
CA THR A 205 -16.24 1.41 28.74
C THR A 205 -16.23 2.64 29.66
N GLN A 206 -16.51 3.86 29.15
CA GLN A 206 -16.34 5.12 29.88
C GLN A 206 -14.97 5.25 30.59
N ASN A 207 -13.90 5.01 29.83
CA ASN A 207 -12.53 4.87 30.34
C ASN A 207 -12.41 3.77 31.40
N TRP A 208 -12.88 2.56 31.09
CA TRP A 208 -12.78 1.37 31.95
C TRP A 208 -13.55 1.45 33.29
N SER A 209 -14.48 2.39 33.46
CA SER A 209 -15.35 2.45 34.64
C SER A 209 -16.46 1.40 34.64
N ARG A 210 -16.81 0.86 33.47
CA ARG A 210 -17.84 -0.18 33.30
C ARG A 210 -17.41 -1.27 32.31
N PRO A 211 -17.88 -2.52 32.51
CA PRO A 211 -17.54 -3.64 31.62
C PRO A 211 -18.18 -3.46 30.25
N ALA A 212 -17.53 -4.04 29.24
CA ALA A 212 -18.08 -4.23 27.91
C ALA A 212 -17.39 -5.43 27.24
N PHE A 213 -17.97 -5.90 26.15
CA PHE A 213 -17.57 -7.10 25.42
C PHE A 213 -17.11 -6.73 24.01
N TYR A 214 -16.31 -7.58 23.41
CA TYR A 214 -16.03 -7.51 21.98
C TYR A 214 -16.34 -8.83 21.29
N LEU A 215 -16.84 -8.72 20.06
CA LEU A 215 -16.86 -9.78 19.07
C LEU A 215 -15.76 -9.46 18.06
N LYS A 216 -14.80 -10.36 17.92
CA LYS A 216 -13.81 -10.34 16.83
C LYS A 216 -14.20 -11.41 15.82
N CYS A 217 -14.17 -11.02 14.56
CA CYS A 217 -14.44 -11.87 13.40
C CYS A 217 -13.25 -11.82 12.42
N ASP A 218 -13.08 -12.91 11.67
CA ASP A 218 -12.03 -13.07 10.67
C ASP A 218 -12.58 -13.95 9.54
N LEU A 219 -12.29 -13.63 8.29
CA LEU A 219 -12.83 -14.37 7.14
C LEU A 219 -12.00 -15.62 6.82
N ALA A 220 -12.68 -16.73 6.58
CA ALA A 220 -12.05 -17.97 6.12
C ALA A 220 -11.55 -17.78 4.68
N ASN A 221 -10.24 -18.04 4.49
CA ASN A 221 -9.57 -18.12 3.18
C ASN A 221 -9.75 -16.88 2.27
N PHE A 222 -10.04 -15.72 2.87
CA PHE A 222 -10.57 -14.53 2.22
C PHE A 222 -10.09 -14.29 0.78
N PHE A 223 -8.80 -14.00 0.58
CA PHE A 223 -8.25 -13.65 -0.74
C PHE A 223 -8.47 -14.71 -1.83
N VAL A 224 -8.54 -16.01 -1.50
CA VAL A 224 -8.78 -17.07 -2.50
C VAL A 224 -10.28 -17.36 -2.70
N SER A 225 -11.16 -16.85 -1.84
CA SER A 225 -12.62 -17.04 -1.90
C SER A 225 -13.37 -15.86 -2.52
N ILE A 226 -12.70 -14.77 -2.88
CA ILE A 226 -13.34 -13.60 -3.53
C ILE A 226 -13.84 -13.98 -4.93
N LYS A 227 -15.13 -13.74 -5.20
CA LYS A 227 -15.72 -13.86 -6.54
C LYS A 227 -15.30 -12.67 -7.41
N LYS A 228 -14.46 -12.91 -8.43
CA LYS A 228 -14.02 -11.85 -9.35
C LYS A 228 -15.18 -11.16 -10.08
N PRO A 229 -16.24 -11.86 -10.60
CA PRO A 229 -17.35 -11.20 -11.29
C PRO A 229 -18.12 -10.23 -10.40
N LEU A 230 -18.48 -10.63 -9.17
CA LEU A 230 -19.13 -9.75 -8.18
C LEU A 230 -18.27 -8.52 -7.86
N LEU A 231 -16.95 -8.72 -7.74
CA LEU A 231 -16.06 -7.59 -7.51
C LEU A 231 -16.00 -6.67 -8.73
N LEU A 232 -15.98 -7.21 -9.95
CA LEU A 232 -16.03 -6.45 -11.19
C LEU A 232 -17.31 -5.62 -11.29
N GLU A 233 -18.48 -6.18 -10.95
CA GLU A 233 -19.76 -5.46 -10.87
C GLU A 233 -19.65 -4.23 -9.95
N LEU A 234 -19.13 -4.41 -8.73
CA LEU A 234 -18.90 -3.30 -7.78
C LEU A 234 -17.91 -2.24 -8.29
N PHE A 235 -16.92 -2.63 -9.10
CA PHE A 235 -16.02 -1.69 -9.76
C PHE A 235 -16.72 -0.91 -10.87
N LEU A 236 -17.44 -1.61 -11.76
CA LEU A 236 -18.10 -1.03 -12.93
C LEU A 236 -19.31 -0.15 -12.56
N GLU A 237 -19.87 -0.28 -11.36
CA GLU A 237 -20.89 0.63 -10.80
C GLU A 237 -20.38 2.07 -10.59
N LYS A 238 -19.05 2.30 -10.55
CA LYS A 238 -18.43 3.62 -10.29
C LYS A 238 -17.40 4.04 -11.35
N ILE A 239 -17.39 3.35 -12.48
CA ILE A 239 -16.51 3.62 -13.61
C ILE A 239 -17.38 3.64 -14.86
N ASP A 240 -17.65 4.84 -15.36
CA ASP A 240 -18.49 5.05 -16.56
C ASP A 240 -17.64 5.03 -17.83
N GLU A 241 -16.37 5.45 -17.75
CA GLU A 241 -15.51 5.67 -18.91
C GLU A 241 -15.08 4.36 -19.58
N PRO A 242 -15.38 4.13 -20.89
CA PRO A 242 -15.16 2.84 -21.55
C PRO A 242 -13.75 2.27 -21.44
N PHE A 243 -12.71 3.10 -21.67
CA PHE A 243 -11.31 2.70 -21.53
C PHE A 243 -11.00 2.19 -20.12
N TRP A 244 -11.46 2.89 -19.08
CA TRP A 244 -11.18 2.54 -17.69
C TRP A 244 -12.00 1.34 -17.21
N ARG A 245 -13.20 1.13 -17.76
CA ARG A 245 -13.99 -0.10 -17.56
C ARG A 245 -13.25 -1.31 -18.13
N TRP A 246 -12.86 -1.25 -19.41
CA TRP A 246 -12.09 -2.29 -20.08
C TRP A 246 -10.77 -2.59 -19.35
N LEU A 247 -9.99 -1.57 -19.00
CA LEU A 247 -8.70 -1.76 -18.35
C LEU A 247 -8.85 -2.36 -16.94
N THR A 248 -9.88 -1.95 -16.19
CA THR A 248 -10.20 -2.54 -14.88
C THR A 248 -10.63 -3.99 -15.01
N GLU A 249 -11.45 -4.32 -16.01
CA GLU A 249 -11.86 -5.70 -16.31
C GLU A 249 -10.65 -6.58 -16.66
N ILE A 250 -9.80 -6.16 -17.61
CA ILE A 250 -8.59 -6.89 -18.00
C ILE A 250 -7.68 -7.14 -16.79
N VAL A 251 -7.44 -6.13 -15.95
CA VAL A 251 -6.54 -6.23 -14.78
C VAL A 251 -7.14 -7.07 -13.65
N LEU A 252 -8.46 -7.00 -13.41
CA LEU A 252 -9.13 -7.71 -12.33
C LEU A 252 -9.43 -9.18 -12.68
N MET A 253 -9.84 -9.45 -13.93
CA MET A 253 -10.23 -10.77 -14.38
C MET A 253 -9.03 -11.67 -14.74
N HIS A 254 -7.88 -11.07 -15.08
CA HIS A 254 -6.63 -11.79 -15.38
C HIS A 254 -6.37 -12.96 -14.42
N ASP A 255 -6.02 -14.10 -15.01
CA ASP A 255 -5.63 -15.29 -14.28
C ASP A 255 -4.10 -15.47 -14.36
N PRO A 256 -3.35 -15.14 -13.29
CA PRO A 256 -1.89 -15.22 -13.29
C PRO A 256 -1.35 -16.64 -13.31
N ARG A 257 -2.22 -17.67 -13.23
CA ARG A 257 -1.84 -19.08 -13.17
C ARG A 257 -1.61 -19.71 -14.54
N GLY A 258 -2.15 -19.09 -15.60
CA GLY A 258 -1.94 -19.54 -16.98
C GLY A 258 -0.52 -19.29 -17.48
N ASP A 259 0.16 -18.27 -16.95
CA ASP A 259 1.55 -17.94 -17.29
C ASP A 259 2.29 -17.36 -16.08
N PHE A 260 3.18 -18.16 -15.48
CA PHE A 260 4.02 -17.71 -14.37
C PHE A 260 5.34 -18.45 -14.23
N THR A 261 6.32 -17.78 -13.62
CA THR A 261 7.56 -18.40 -13.13
C THR A 261 7.48 -18.59 -11.62
N TYR A 262 7.73 -19.81 -11.13
CA TYR A 262 7.91 -20.06 -9.70
C TYR A 262 9.32 -19.64 -9.24
N LEU A 263 9.42 -18.92 -8.12
CA LEU A 263 10.68 -18.45 -7.55
C LEU A 263 10.90 -19.02 -6.14
N GLY A 264 12.06 -19.62 -5.93
CA GLY A 264 12.47 -20.23 -4.66
C GLY A 264 12.35 -21.75 -4.68
N ASP A 265 12.38 -22.35 -3.48
CA ASP A 265 12.28 -23.81 -3.29
C ASP A 265 10.82 -24.29 -3.48
N PRO A 266 10.53 -25.16 -4.48
CA PRO A 266 9.19 -25.71 -4.70
C PRO A 266 8.61 -26.46 -3.50
N GLY A 267 9.46 -27.05 -2.65
CA GLY A 267 9.05 -27.74 -1.42
C GLY A 267 8.30 -26.84 -0.45
N LEU A 268 8.51 -25.52 -0.50
CA LEU A 268 7.78 -24.56 0.32
C LEU A 268 6.28 -24.50 0.00
N MET A 269 5.85 -24.89 -1.22
CA MET A 269 4.42 -24.94 -1.57
C MET A 269 3.65 -25.96 -0.72
N ALA A 270 4.29 -27.06 -0.30
CA ALA A 270 3.69 -28.05 0.59
C ALA A 270 3.30 -27.46 1.96
N LEU A 271 3.95 -26.38 2.39
CA LEU A 271 3.65 -25.67 3.65
C LEU A 271 2.37 -24.80 3.57
N VAL A 272 1.90 -24.47 2.36
CA VAL A 272 0.65 -23.73 2.14
C VAL A 272 -0.49 -24.75 2.01
N PRO A 273 -1.53 -24.72 2.87
CA PRO A 273 -2.66 -25.64 2.74
C PRO A 273 -3.39 -25.45 1.39
N PRO A 274 -3.84 -26.53 0.72
CA PRO A 274 -4.47 -26.43 -0.61
C PRO A 274 -5.63 -25.42 -0.68
N HIS A 275 -6.52 -25.43 0.31
CA HIS A 275 -7.64 -24.47 0.45
C HIS A 275 -7.22 -22.98 0.66
N LYS A 276 -5.93 -22.65 0.54
CA LYS A 276 -5.34 -21.30 0.62
C LYS A 276 -4.40 -20.96 -0.53
N ARG A 277 -4.22 -21.88 -1.48
CA ARG A 277 -3.47 -21.65 -2.73
C ARG A 277 -4.45 -21.15 -3.78
N LEU A 278 -4.03 -20.18 -4.58
CA LEU A 278 -4.79 -19.71 -5.73
C LEU A 278 -4.76 -20.76 -6.85
N LEU A 279 -3.69 -21.57 -6.95
CA LEU A 279 -3.59 -22.72 -7.87
C LEU A 279 -4.78 -23.69 -7.77
N GLU A 280 -5.33 -23.87 -6.58
CA GLU A 280 -6.35 -24.89 -6.28
C GLU A 280 -7.80 -24.34 -6.39
N GLN A 281 -7.99 -23.15 -6.97
CA GLN A 281 -9.31 -22.51 -7.13
C GLN A 281 -9.79 -22.52 -8.60
N PRO A 282 -11.08 -22.27 -8.86
CA PRO A 282 -11.56 -21.85 -10.19
C PRO A 282 -11.01 -20.48 -10.61
N ALA A 283 -10.89 -20.21 -11.92
CA ALA A 283 -10.36 -18.93 -12.44
C ALA A 283 -11.21 -17.69 -12.10
N SER A 284 -12.51 -17.91 -11.83
CA SER A 284 -13.46 -16.89 -11.35
C SER A 284 -13.35 -16.59 -9.85
N LEU A 285 -12.54 -17.36 -9.11
CA LEU A 285 -12.33 -17.21 -7.67
C LEU A 285 -10.89 -16.82 -7.34
N GLY A 286 -10.78 -15.93 -6.37
CA GLY A 286 -9.55 -15.51 -5.74
C GLY A 286 -8.85 -14.33 -6.42
N LEU A 287 -8.07 -13.61 -5.62
CA LEU A 287 -7.23 -12.50 -6.05
C LEU A 287 -5.75 -12.78 -5.73
N PRO A 288 -4.82 -12.46 -6.64
CA PRO A 288 -3.39 -12.65 -6.42
C PRO A 288 -2.85 -11.79 -5.26
N ILE A 289 -2.46 -12.46 -4.17
CA ILE A 289 -1.82 -11.81 -3.01
C ILE A 289 -0.46 -11.28 -3.45
N GLY A 290 -0.35 -9.97 -3.67
CA GLY A 290 0.89 -9.30 -4.09
C GLY A 290 0.65 -8.14 -5.06
N ASN A 291 -0.47 -8.17 -5.79
CA ASN A 291 -0.91 -7.11 -6.69
C ASN A 291 -1.64 -5.97 -5.95
N LEU A 292 -1.58 -4.75 -6.51
CA LEU A 292 -2.16 -3.54 -5.92
C LEU A 292 -3.70 -3.58 -5.96
N ILE A 293 -4.25 -3.85 -7.15
CA ILE A 293 -5.71 -3.94 -7.36
C ILE A 293 -6.32 -5.06 -6.50
N SER A 294 -5.59 -6.13 -6.20
CA SER A 294 -6.07 -7.18 -5.29
C SER A 294 -6.25 -6.71 -3.84
N GLN A 295 -5.37 -5.82 -3.34
CA GLN A 295 -5.52 -5.22 -2.01
C GLN A 295 -6.63 -4.17 -1.98
N PHE A 296 -6.76 -3.38 -3.04
CA PHE A 296 -7.80 -2.38 -3.16
C PHE A 296 -9.19 -2.99 -3.31
N GLY A 297 -9.35 -3.96 -4.22
CA GLY A 297 -10.60 -4.69 -4.45
C GLY A 297 -11.09 -5.48 -3.23
N ALA A 298 -10.18 -6.00 -2.40
CA ALA A 298 -10.52 -6.57 -1.10
C ALA A 298 -11.22 -5.56 -0.17
N ASN A 299 -10.84 -4.28 -0.21
CA ASN A 299 -11.52 -3.22 0.53
C ASN A 299 -12.83 -2.77 -0.14
N VAL A 300 -12.90 -2.74 -1.48
CA VAL A 300 -14.14 -2.45 -2.22
C VAL A 300 -15.22 -3.47 -1.89
N LEU A 301 -14.90 -4.78 -1.95
CA LEU A 301 -15.83 -5.86 -1.58
C LEU A 301 -16.32 -5.73 -0.13
N LEU A 302 -15.39 -5.54 0.83
CA LEU A 302 -15.75 -5.45 2.25
C LEU A 302 -16.31 -4.08 2.65
N ASN A 303 -16.31 -3.08 1.77
CA ASN A 303 -17.09 -1.86 2.00
C ASN A 303 -18.58 -2.17 2.00
N VAL A 304 -19.05 -3.16 1.23
CA VAL A 304 -20.47 -3.59 1.26
C VAL A 304 -20.88 -4.07 2.66
N LEU A 305 -20.00 -4.84 3.33
CA LEU A 305 -20.16 -5.19 4.75
C LEU A 305 -20.10 -3.95 5.66
N ASP A 306 -19.15 -3.04 5.42
CA ASP A 306 -19.01 -1.82 6.23
C ASP A 306 -20.29 -0.94 6.17
N GLN A 307 -20.93 -0.83 5.00
CA GLN A 307 -22.19 -0.09 4.84
C GLN A 307 -23.34 -0.80 5.58
N PHE A 308 -23.53 -2.11 5.37
CA PHE A 308 -24.51 -2.93 6.09
C PHE A 308 -24.40 -2.76 7.62
N VAL A 309 -23.17 -2.85 8.15
CA VAL A 309 -22.91 -2.70 9.59
C VAL A 309 -23.25 -1.30 10.12
N LYS A 310 -23.07 -0.25 9.30
CA LYS A 310 -23.29 1.15 9.72
C LYS A 310 -24.70 1.67 9.47
N HIS A 311 -25.39 1.19 8.45
CA HIS A 311 -26.68 1.72 8.01
C HIS A 311 -27.86 0.79 8.36
N GLU A 312 -27.64 -0.53 8.45
CA GLU A 312 -28.71 -1.49 8.77
C GLU A 312 -28.56 -2.03 10.20
N LEU A 313 -27.38 -2.55 10.58
CA LEU A 313 -27.14 -3.00 11.96
C LEU A 313 -26.89 -1.84 12.96
N LEU A 314 -26.66 -0.63 12.45
CA LEU A 314 -26.42 0.61 13.19
C LEU A 314 -25.29 0.51 14.25
N VAL A 315 -24.25 -0.29 14.02
CA VAL A 315 -23.23 -0.56 15.04
C VAL A 315 -22.23 0.61 15.19
N ARG A 316 -22.41 1.37 16.27
CA ARG A 316 -21.54 2.49 16.65
C ARG A 316 -20.06 2.09 16.74
N HIS A 317 -19.75 1.03 17.49
CA HIS A 317 -18.38 0.62 17.81
C HIS A 317 -17.88 -0.55 16.94
N TYR A 318 -17.89 -0.35 15.62
CA TYR A 318 -17.28 -1.25 14.62
C TYR A 318 -15.88 -0.76 14.17
N ILE A 319 -14.98 -1.67 13.80
CA ILE A 319 -13.70 -1.39 13.12
C ILE A 319 -13.22 -2.57 12.28
N ARG A 320 -12.57 -2.30 11.13
CA ARG A 320 -12.05 -3.33 10.20
C ARG A 320 -10.62 -3.05 9.73
N TYR A 321 -9.82 -4.12 9.63
CA TYR A 321 -8.50 -4.14 9.01
C TYR A 321 -8.39 -5.34 8.07
N VAL A 322 -8.60 -5.11 6.76
CA VAL A 322 -8.78 -6.16 5.74
C VAL A 322 -9.90 -7.12 6.15
N ASP A 323 -9.57 -8.37 6.50
CA ASP A 323 -10.44 -9.48 6.86
C ASP A 323 -10.65 -9.63 8.38
N ASP A 324 -9.88 -8.93 9.21
CA ASP A 324 -9.99 -8.90 10.68
C ASP A 324 -10.86 -7.70 11.10
N PHE A 325 -12.05 -7.96 11.68
CA PHE A 325 -12.98 -6.91 12.09
C PHE A 325 -13.60 -7.18 13.46
N LEU A 326 -14.00 -6.10 14.14
CA LEU A 326 -14.47 -6.13 15.51
C LEU A 326 -15.70 -5.26 15.72
N PHE A 327 -16.59 -5.76 16.58
CA PHE A 327 -17.73 -5.05 17.15
C PHE A 327 -17.55 -4.98 18.67
N LEU A 328 -17.84 -3.83 19.28
CA LEU A 328 -17.89 -3.67 20.73
C LEU A 328 -19.34 -3.37 21.14
N ASP A 329 -19.80 -4.00 22.21
CA ASP A 329 -21.11 -3.74 22.80
C ASP A 329 -21.04 -3.93 24.33
N GLU A 330 -21.98 -3.33 25.06
CA GLU A 330 -22.15 -3.57 26.50
C GLU A 330 -22.86 -4.92 26.74
N SER A 331 -23.64 -5.39 25.77
CA SER A 331 -24.41 -6.65 25.81
C SER A 331 -23.77 -7.76 24.98
N PRO A 332 -23.36 -8.90 25.58
CA PRO A 332 -22.88 -10.05 24.82
C PRO A 332 -24.02 -10.71 24.03
N ARG A 333 -25.29 -10.50 24.41
CA ARG A 333 -26.44 -10.93 23.62
C ARG A 333 -26.52 -10.16 22.29
N ARG A 334 -26.38 -8.82 22.33
CA ARG A 334 -26.37 -8.00 21.11
C ARG A 334 -25.23 -8.37 20.17
N LEU A 335 -24.07 -8.75 20.71
CA LEU A 335 -22.97 -9.27 19.90
C LEU A 335 -23.29 -10.62 19.23
N ASN A 336 -24.04 -11.52 19.87
CA ASN A 336 -24.48 -12.76 19.25
C ASN A 336 -25.55 -12.53 18.16
N GLU A 337 -26.45 -11.56 18.36
CA GLU A 337 -27.40 -11.12 17.32
C GLU A 337 -26.64 -10.58 16.10
N ILE A 338 -25.68 -9.67 16.29
CA ILE A 338 -24.80 -9.16 15.22
C ILE A 338 -24.02 -10.29 14.54
N LEU A 339 -23.53 -11.28 15.31
CA LEU A 339 -22.82 -12.43 14.74
C LEU A 339 -23.73 -13.26 13.83
N ALA A 340 -24.99 -13.49 14.22
CA ALA A 340 -25.95 -14.23 13.41
C ALA A 340 -26.24 -13.49 12.08
N GLU A 341 -26.55 -12.19 12.15
CA GLU A 341 -26.81 -11.35 10.96
C GLU A 341 -25.61 -11.33 10.01
N VAL A 342 -24.40 -11.09 10.51
CA VAL A 342 -23.17 -11.09 9.70
C VAL A 342 -22.89 -12.48 9.11
N THR A 343 -23.18 -13.56 9.84
CA THR A 343 -23.01 -14.94 9.35
C THR A 343 -23.98 -15.26 8.21
N ALA A 344 -25.20 -14.73 8.24
CA ALA A 344 -26.17 -14.87 7.15
C ALA A 344 -25.86 -13.96 5.95
N PHE A 345 -25.38 -12.74 6.21
CA PHE A 345 -25.06 -11.73 5.20
C PHE A 345 -23.88 -12.12 4.31
N LEU A 346 -22.76 -12.54 4.91
CA LEU A 346 -21.49 -12.73 4.20
C LEU A 346 -21.56 -13.76 3.04
N PRO A 347 -22.18 -14.95 3.17
CA PRO A 347 -22.28 -15.90 2.07
C PRO A 347 -23.27 -15.44 0.99
N ARG A 348 -24.39 -14.84 1.41
CA ARG A 348 -25.48 -14.39 0.54
C ARG A 348 -25.05 -13.26 -0.39
N HIS A 349 -24.41 -12.23 0.17
CA HIS A 349 -24.07 -11.01 -0.58
C HIS A 349 -22.64 -11.02 -1.12
N LEU A 350 -21.67 -11.60 -0.40
CA LEU A 350 -20.24 -11.51 -0.74
C LEU A 350 -19.59 -12.86 -1.10
N GLY A 351 -20.29 -13.98 -0.90
CA GLY A 351 -19.77 -15.33 -1.16
C GLY A 351 -18.65 -15.79 -0.22
N VAL A 352 -18.37 -15.05 0.86
CA VAL A 352 -17.31 -15.36 1.84
C VAL A 352 -17.91 -15.84 3.17
N HIS A 353 -17.10 -16.50 4.00
CA HIS A 353 -17.54 -17.10 5.25
C HIS A 353 -16.66 -16.68 6.43
N LEU A 354 -17.22 -16.65 7.63
CA LEU A 354 -16.44 -16.46 8.86
C LEU A 354 -15.55 -17.68 9.15
N ASN A 355 -14.44 -17.45 9.85
CA ASN A 355 -13.56 -18.48 10.37
C ASN A 355 -13.94 -18.82 11.83
N PRO A 356 -14.68 -19.93 12.09
CA PRO A 356 -15.21 -20.21 13.42
C PRO A 356 -14.13 -20.39 14.50
N ARG A 357 -12.90 -20.78 14.11
CA ARG A 357 -11.76 -20.90 15.05
C ARG A 357 -11.10 -19.56 15.42
N LYS A 358 -11.48 -18.47 14.76
CA LYS A 358 -10.97 -17.11 15.01
C LYS A 358 -12.08 -16.13 15.40
N THR A 359 -13.34 -16.48 15.23
CA THR A 359 -14.47 -15.78 15.84
C THR A 359 -14.36 -15.89 17.36
N ILE A 360 -14.23 -14.76 18.05
CA ILE A 360 -13.99 -14.70 19.51
C ILE A 360 -14.92 -13.65 20.10
N LEU A 361 -15.77 -14.07 21.04
CA LEU A 361 -16.60 -13.18 21.87
C LEU A 361 -16.09 -13.27 23.32
N GLN A 362 -15.60 -12.16 23.89
CA GLN A 362 -15.16 -12.12 25.30
C GLN A 362 -15.16 -10.70 25.90
N PRO A 363 -15.04 -10.55 27.24
CA PRO A 363 -14.87 -9.25 27.88
C PRO A 363 -13.62 -8.50 27.40
N ILE A 364 -13.74 -7.18 27.21
CA ILE A 364 -12.65 -6.33 26.71
C ILE A 364 -11.42 -6.31 27.65
N GLU A 365 -11.64 -6.40 28.96
CA GLU A 365 -10.61 -6.43 30.01
C GLU A 365 -9.56 -7.55 29.84
N ARG A 366 -9.93 -8.70 29.26
CA ARG A 366 -9.00 -9.81 28.97
C ARG A 366 -7.90 -9.39 27.99
N GLY A 367 -8.25 -8.41 27.15
CA GLY A 367 -7.38 -7.72 26.21
C GLY A 367 -7.73 -8.05 24.76
N ILE A 368 -7.89 -7.01 23.94
CA ILE A 368 -8.21 -7.17 22.52
C ILE A 368 -6.91 -7.27 21.72
N ASP A 369 -6.71 -8.39 21.03
CA ASP A 369 -5.58 -8.58 20.11
C ASP A 369 -5.97 -8.19 18.68
N PHE A 370 -5.43 -7.05 18.20
CA PHE A 370 -5.75 -6.45 16.91
C PHE A 370 -4.50 -5.82 16.30
N VAL A 371 -4.32 -5.94 14.97
CA VAL A 371 -3.25 -5.28 14.20
C VAL A 371 -1.81 -5.41 14.77
N GLY A 372 -1.52 -6.50 15.47
CA GLY A 372 -0.21 -6.77 16.08
C GLY A 372 0.03 -6.11 17.43
N GLN A 373 -0.99 -5.49 18.03
CA GLN A 373 -0.98 -4.88 19.35
C GLN A 373 -2.09 -5.49 20.23
N VAL A 374 -1.92 -5.42 21.55
CA VAL A 374 -2.91 -5.88 22.52
C VAL A 374 -3.34 -4.69 23.37
N ILE A 375 -4.63 -4.35 23.29
CA ILE A 375 -5.25 -3.27 24.07
C ILE A 375 -5.78 -3.88 25.37
N LYS A 376 -5.43 -3.29 26.51
CA LYS A 376 -5.83 -3.69 27.86
C LYS A 376 -6.25 -2.46 28.68
N PRO A 377 -6.84 -2.66 29.88
CA PRO A 377 -7.06 -1.57 30.82
C PRO A 377 -5.84 -0.66 30.91
N TRP A 378 -6.06 0.63 30.65
CA TRP A 378 -5.08 1.72 30.76
C TRP A 378 -3.86 1.69 29.81
N HIS A 379 -3.62 0.61 29.06
CA HIS A 379 -2.41 0.47 28.26
C HIS A 379 -2.55 -0.38 26.98
N ARG A 380 -1.65 -0.16 26.04
CA ARG A 380 -1.53 -0.91 24.79
C ARG A 380 -0.10 -1.42 24.63
N SER A 381 0.07 -2.72 24.38
CA SER A 381 1.38 -3.38 24.26
C SER A 381 1.56 -4.06 22.90
N THR A 382 2.80 -4.37 22.52
CA THR A 382 3.08 -5.17 21.31
C THR A 382 2.66 -6.62 21.55
N ARG A 383 2.01 -7.27 20.55
CA ARG A 383 1.63 -8.70 20.64
C ARG A 383 2.86 -9.54 20.98
N LYS A 384 2.78 -10.36 22.05
CA LYS A 384 3.88 -11.18 22.57
C LYS A 384 4.60 -11.97 21.46
N ARG A 385 3.85 -12.57 20.53
CA ARG A 385 4.39 -13.29 19.36
C ARG A 385 5.26 -12.38 18.49
N THR A 386 4.75 -11.23 18.08
CA THR A 386 5.45 -10.26 17.22
C THR A 386 6.77 -9.80 17.85
N ARG A 387 6.77 -9.53 19.17
CA ARG A 387 8.00 -9.22 19.91
C ARG A 387 8.96 -10.40 19.95
N ASN A 388 8.49 -11.60 20.28
CA ASN A 388 9.35 -12.77 20.36
C ASN A 388 9.98 -13.10 18.98
N ASP A 389 9.20 -12.97 17.91
CA ASP A 389 9.68 -13.08 16.52
C ASP A 389 10.71 -11.99 16.17
N ALA A 390 10.54 -10.76 16.67
CA ALA A 390 11.52 -9.68 16.53
C ALA A 390 12.85 -9.98 17.25
N LEU A 391 12.79 -10.38 18.53
CA LEU A 391 13.97 -10.75 19.32
C LEU A 391 14.73 -11.93 18.72
N ARG A 392 14.02 -12.92 18.17
CA ARG A 392 14.62 -14.05 17.46
C ARG A 392 15.28 -13.56 16.16
N ARG A 393 14.55 -12.84 15.30
CA ARG A 393 15.09 -12.37 14.02
C ARG A 393 16.35 -11.51 14.19
N VAL A 394 16.39 -10.64 15.20
CA VAL A 394 17.56 -9.78 15.45
C VAL A 394 18.81 -10.57 15.86
N ARG A 395 18.66 -11.76 16.47
CA ARG A 395 19.78 -12.70 16.70
C ARG A 395 20.18 -13.46 15.43
N GLU A 396 19.22 -13.77 14.58
CA GLU A 396 19.39 -14.52 13.31
C GLU A 396 19.78 -13.61 12.12
N THR A 397 19.96 -12.30 12.30
CA THR A 397 20.22 -11.36 11.20
C THR A 397 21.71 -11.11 11.03
N GLU A 398 22.19 -11.23 9.80
CA GLU A 398 23.58 -10.95 9.42
C GLU A 398 24.04 -9.54 9.87
N PRO A 399 25.32 -9.37 10.29
CA PRO A 399 25.81 -8.10 10.84
C PRO A 399 25.64 -6.87 9.95
N ALA A 400 25.53 -7.06 8.62
CA ALA A 400 25.31 -6.01 7.62
C ALA A 400 23.87 -5.45 7.67
N ASP A 401 22.87 -6.32 7.80
CA ASP A 401 21.44 -5.95 7.79
C ASP A 401 20.90 -5.61 9.19
N LEU A 402 21.63 -6.02 10.24
CA LEU A 402 21.23 -5.92 11.65
C LEU A 402 20.70 -4.53 12.03
N MET A 403 21.35 -3.44 11.61
CA MET A 403 20.90 -2.08 11.91
C MET A 403 19.51 -1.79 11.33
N GLN A 404 19.26 -2.16 10.07
CA GLN A 404 17.98 -1.91 9.40
C GLN A 404 16.85 -2.73 10.04
N VAL A 405 17.11 -4.02 10.32
CA VAL A 405 16.14 -4.92 10.97
C VAL A 405 15.83 -4.46 12.39
N ALA A 406 16.84 -4.12 13.19
CA ALA A 406 16.67 -3.62 14.54
C ALA A 406 15.88 -2.29 14.59
N ASN A 407 16.22 -1.32 13.74
CA ASN A 407 15.54 -0.03 13.69
C ASN A 407 14.09 -0.14 13.21
N SER A 408 13.79 -1.08 12.31
CA SER A 408 12.41 -1.43 11.95
C SER A 408 11.62 -1.93 13.17
N TYR A 409 12.21 -2.82 13.99
CA TYR A 409 11.54 -3.33 15.18
C TYR A 409 11.41 -2.30 16.32
N PHE A 410 12.39 -1.42 16.52
CA PHE A 410 12.20 -0.27 17.42
C PHE A 410 11.09 0.66 16.92
N GLY A 411 11.02 0.91 15.61
CA GLY A 411 9.93 1.65 14.98
C GLY A 411 8.55 1.05 15.29
N LEU A 412 8.41 -0.27 15.14
CA LEU A 412 7.19 -1.01 15.47
C LEU A 412 6.85 -0.95 16.97
N MET A 413 7.82 -1.20 17.86
CA MET A 413 7.57 -1.23 19.30
C MET A 413 7.18 0.14 19.85
N ARG A 414 7.72 1.24 19.31
CA ARG A 414 7.36 2.62 19.69
C ARG A 414 5.88 2.97 19.45
N GLN A 415 5.16 2.20 18.63
CA GLN A 415 3.73 2.42 18.35
C GLN A 415 2.81 2.01 19.51
N ALA A 416 3.30 1.23 20.48
CA ALA A 416 2.57 0.81 21.66
C ALA A 416 2.91 1.71 22.87
N SER A 417 1.90 2.10 23.65
CA SER A 417 2.08 2.99 24.81
C SER A 417 2.89 2.33 25.93
N ALA A 418 2.61 1.06 26.24
CA ALA A 418 3.41 0.24 27.15
C ALA A 418 4.48 -0.56 26.38
N SER A 419 5.50 0.14 25.87
CA SER A 419 6.57 -0.45 25.05
C SER A 419 7.97 -0.46 25.68
N HIS A 420 8.22 0.26 26.78
CA HIS A 420 9.57 0.42 27.34
C HIS A 420 10.26 -0.93 27.62
N ASN A 421 9.59 -1.85 28.31
CA ASN A 421 10.15 -3.17 28.64
C ASN A 421 10.47 -4.03 27.41
N ASP A 422 9.67 -3.93 26.35
CA ASP A 422 9.91 -4.67 25.11
C ASP A 422 11.07 -4.05 24.32
N ARG A 423 11.19 -2.71 24.31
CA ARG A 423 12.32 -1.98 23.72
C ARG A 423 13.63 -2.22 24.49
N ALA A 424 13.59 -2.32 25.82
CA ALA A 424 14.74 -2.69 26.65
C ALA A 424 15.22 -4.12 26.37
N ARG A 425 14.31 -5.08 26.23
CA ARG A 425 14.65 -6.46 25.83
C ARG A 425 15.31 -6.51 24.45
N LEU A 426 14.79 -5.75 23.48
CA LEU A 426 15.38 -5.63 22.15
C LEU A 426 16.77 -4.97 22.21
N ALA A 427 16.91 -3.88 22.97
CA ALA A 427 18.18 -3.18 23.15
C ALA A 427 19.26 -4.07 23.78
N ASN A 428 18.90 -4.91 24.76
CA ASN A 428 19.86 -5.83 25.40
C ASN A 428 20.33 -6.93 24.43
N VAL A 429 19.47 -7.45 23.55
CA VAL A 429 19.88 -8.36 22.47
C VAL A 429 20.85 -7.66 21.51
N ILE A 430 20.56 -6.43 21.10
CA ILE A 430 21.42 -5.66 20.18
C ILE A 430 22.79 -5.34 20.82
N ARG A 431 22.81 -5.02 22.12
CA ARG A 431 24.05 -4.83 22.90
C ARG A 431 24.87 -6.11 23.00
N SER A 432 24.23 -7.27 23.21
CA SER A 432 24.93 -8.56 23.20
C SER A 432 25.54 -8.94 21.84
N LEU A 433 25.09 -8.30 20.75
CA LEU A 433 25.66 -8.42 19.41
C LEU A 433 26.70 -7.32 19.10
N GLY A 434 27.26 -6.67 20.14
CA GLY A 434 28.32 -5.66 19.99
C GLY A 434 27.87 -4.34 19.35
N ARG A 435 26.56 -4.04 19.33
CA ARG A 435 26.03 -2.79 18.73
C ARG A 435 25.52 -1.81 19.80
N SER A 436 25.79 -0.52 19.59
CA SER A 436 25.30 0.55 20.46
C SER A 436 23.81 0.85 20.22
N VAL A 437 23.10 1.19 21.29
CA VAL A 437 21.68 1.60 21.27
C VAL A 437 21.59 2.96 21.96
N ASP A 438 20.77 3.86 21.43
CA ASP A 438 20.54 5.18 22.02
C ASP A 438 19.92 5.11 23.43
N PHE A 439 20.10 6.18 24.21
CA PHE A 439 19.57 6.30 25.58
C PHE A 439 18.06 6.04 25.65
N ASN A 440 17.29 6.56 24.70
CA ASN A 440 15.84 6.43 24.67
C ASN A 440 15.33 5.05 24.22
N LEU A 441 16.21 4.11 23.84
CA LEU A 441 15.87 2.77 23.35
C LEU A 441 14.95 2.82 22.11
N THR A 442 15.33 3.63 21.12
CA THR A 442 14.58 3.91 19.89
C THR A 442 15.33 3.55 18.60
N LYS A 443 16.66 3.41 18.64
CA LYS A 443 17.51 3.09 17.49
C LYS A 443 18.86 2.50 17.89
N THR A 444 19.41 1.70 16.99
CA THR A 444 20.81 1.29 16.94
C THR A 444 21.51 1.96 15.74
N PHE A 445 22.83 2.04 15.80
CA PHE A 445 23.69 2.71 14.84
C PHE A 445 24.50 1.71 14.03
N ARG A 446 25.14 2.16 12.93
CA ARG A 446 26.20 1.38 12.31
C ARG A 446 27.32 1.22 13.34
N GLY A 447 27.75 -0.01 13.60
CA GLY A 447 28.97 -0.23 14.37
C GLY A 447 30.18 0.29 13.58
N LYS A 448 31.29 0.52 14.29
CA LYS A 448 32.59 0.58 13.60
C LYS A 448 32.80 -0.75 12.87
N ALA A 449 33.30 -0.67 11.64
CA ALA A 449 33.69 -1.82 10.84
C ALA A 449 34.98 -2.43 11.42
#